data_AF-A0A2U1ZVH0-F1
#
_entry.id   AF-A0A2U1ZVH0-F1
#
_cell.length_a   1.000
_cell.length_b   1.000
_cell.length_c   1.000
_cell.angle_alpha   90.00
_cell.angle_beta   90.00
_cell.angle_gamma   90.00
#
_symmetry.space_group_name_H-M   'P 1'
#
loop_
_entity.id
_entity.type
_entity.pdbx_description
1 polymer ?
#
loop_
_entity_poly.entity_id
_entity_poly.type
_entity_poly.pdbx_seq_one_letter_code
_entity_poly.pdbx_strand_id
1 'polypeptide(L)'
;MSRHTQPEGVDAGTSVDAATGAPPSRRRWVRPAVAGVTLLVGLGVGGSGTFALWGDAPGAVAAGTIRTGDLDVSLVGTPVWSLTATDVAGTPTTIDPSTFLVRPGDSFTITQGATALIRGDNLNATFAVTFPGVSLPAGATASYTVLDGGTTLGSAAVGSPVTIAPLVGSNAGVTRNLTVRTTLTFPTSIADQVRTPGNAAAGAAVNLGALTVTLQQVRTGEGF
;
A
#
# COMPACT_ATOMS: atom_id res chain seq x y z
N MET A 1 -12.56 -44.31 22.69
CA MET A 1 -13.82 -44.96 23.12
C MET A 1 -14.90 -43.90 23.15
N SER A 2 -16.06 -44.03 22.52
CA SER A 2 -16.51 -45.04 21.55
C SER A 2 -17.54 -44.40 20.61
N ARG A 3 -17.55 -44.78 19.34
CA ARG A 3 -18.70 -44.51 18.47
C ARG A 3 -19.89 -45.32 18.98
N HIS A 4 -21.10 -44.77 18.97
CA HIS A 4 -22.32 -45.51 19.24
C HIS A 4 -23.24 -45.50 18.01
N THR A 5 -24.07 -46.53 17.89
CA THR A 5 -24.58 -47.10 16.64
C THR A 5 -26.05 -46.77 16.33
N GLN A 6 -26.42 -47.00 15.06
CA GLN A 6 -27.78 -47.31 14.52
C GLN A 6 -28.56 -48.33 15.38
N PRO A 7 -29.91 -48.51 15.22
CA PRO A 7 -30.70 -48.72 13.97
C PRO A 7 -31.90 -47.74 13.83
N GLU A 8 -32.69 -47.61 12.74
CA GLU A 8 -33.23 -48.48 11.65
C GLU A 8 -34.53 -49.26 11.98
N GLY A 9 -35.53 -49.20 11.07
CA GLY A 9 -36.90 -49.75 11.18
C GLY A 9 -37.96 -48.69 10.80
N VAL A 10 -38.52 -48.62 9.58
CA VAL A 10 -39.45 -49.53 8.86
C VAL A 10 -40.85 -49.59 9.47
N ASP A 11 -41.87 -49.05 8.76
CA ASP A 11 -43.10 -49.78 8.47
C ASP A 11 -43.88 -49.19 7.25
N ALA A 12 -44.83 -49.95 6.68
CA ALA A 12 -45.56 -49.62 5.45
C ALA A 12 -47.05 -50.04 5.47
N GLY A 13 -47.90 -49.31 4.71
CA GLY A 13 -49.32 -49.64 4.48
C GLY A 13 -50.30 -49.12 5.56
N THR A 14 -51.64 -49.10 5.38
CA THR A 14 -52.45 -49.40 4.18
C THR A 14 -53.89 -48.81 4.29
N SER A 15 -54.48 -48.43 3.15
CA SER A 15 -55.92 -48.48 2.76
C SER A 15 -57.12 -47.97 3.61
N VAL A 16 -57.88 -47.02 3.01
CA VAL A 16 -59.35 -47.00 2.66
C VAL A 16 -60.46 -47.37 3.68
N ASP A 17 -61.38 -46.43 3.95
CA ASP A 17 -62.88 -46.47 3.83
C ASP A 17 -63.48 -45.14 4.39
N ALA A 18 -64.53 -44.45 3.93
CA ALA A 18 -65.78 -44.71 3.20
C ALA A 18 -67.05 -44.97 4.07
N ALA A 19 -67.87 -43.93 4.33
CA ALA A 19 -69.31 -43.98 4.71
C ALA A 19 -69.92 -42.55 4.85
N THR A 20 -70.72 -42.03 3.89
CA THR A 20 -72.20 -42.05 3.75
C THR A 20 -73.06 -41.16 4.68
N GLY A 21 -73.89 -40.31 4.05
CA GLY A 21 -75.03 -39.58 4.66
C GLY A 21 -75.79 -38.77 3.61
N ALA A 22 -77.09 -39.03 3.40
CA ALA A 22 -77.89 -38.58 2.24
C ALA A 22 -79.22 -37.86 2.68
N PRO A 23 -80.08 -37.31 1.78
CA PRO A 23 -80.53 -35.90 1.93
C PRO A 23 -82.07 -35.65 1.92
N PRO A 24 -82.48 -34.38 2.09
CA PRO A 24 -83.68 -33.80 1.43
C PRO A 24 -83.53 -32.31 0.97
N SER A 25 -84.37 -31.68 0.12
CA SER A 25 -85.12 -32.13 -1.07
C SER A 25 -85.71 -30.93 -1.87
N ARG A 26 -86.16 -31.16 -3.12
CA ARG A 26 -87.19 -30.41 -3.92
C ARG A 26 -86.92 -28.99 -4.53
N ARG A 27 -87.07 -28.95 -5.88
CA ARG A 27 -87.83 -27.97 -6.73
C ARG A 27 -87.38 -26.49 -6.76
N ARG A 28 -87.62 -25.68 -7.83
CA ARG A 28 -87.84 -25.86 -9.30
C ARG A 28 -87.83 -24.43 -9.93
N TRP A 29 -87.30 -24.31 -11.16
CA TRP A 29 -87.76 -23.40 -12.26
C TRP A 29 -87.26 -21.93 -12.42
N VAL A 30 -86.59 -21.73 -13.58
CA VAL A 30 -86.77 -20.71 -14.66
C VAL A 30 -86.52 -19.18 -14.40
N ARG A 31 -85.79 -18.57 -15.38
CA ARG A 31 -85.41 -17.15 -15.61
C ARG A 31 -86.64 -16.24 -15.94
N PRO A 32 -86.65 -14.86 -15.97
CA PRO A 32 -85.69 -13.95 -16.66
C PRO A 32 -85.56 -12.46 -16.17
N ALA A 33 -84.94 -11.59 -17.02
CA ALA A 33 -85.03 -10.10 -17.09
C ALA A 33 -84.38 -9.21 -15.99
N VAL A 34 -84.09 -7.90 -16.15
CA VAL A 34 -83.42 -7.06 -17.20
C VAL A 34 -83.20 -5.61 -16.62
N ALA A 35 -82.27 -4.82 -17.22
CA ALA A 35 -82.00 -3.36 -17.03
C ALA A 35 -81.04 -2.91 -15.89
N GLY A 36 -80.15 -1.91 -16.07
CA GLY A 36 -79.83 -1.13 -17.29
C GLY A 36 -78.74 -0.02 -17.11
N VAL A 37 -78.51 0.80 -18.17
CA VAL A 37 -77.74 2.09 -18.24
C VAL A 37 -76.18 1.97 -18.23
N THR A 38 -75.40 2.05 -19.34
CA THR A 38 -74.97 3.16 -20.27
C THR A 38 -74.14 4.31 -19.63
N LEU A 39 -73.10 4.95 -20.21
CA LEU A 39 -72.20 4.79 -21.38
C LEU A 39 -71.10 5.91 -21.32
N LEU A 40 -69.90 5.73 -21.90
CA LEU A 40 -68.89 6.72 -22.42
C LEU A 40 -67.44 6.22 -22.15
N VAL A 41 -66.70 5.64 -23.10
CA VAL A 41 -66.01 6.21 -24.29
C VAL A 41 -64.74 7.02 -23.95
N GLY A 42 -63.59 6.41 -24.28
CA GLY A 42 -62.33 7.07 -24.59
C GLY A 42 -61.65 6.32 -25.74
N LEU A 43 -61.83 6.79 -26.97
CA LEU A 43 -61.28 6.15 -28.18
C LEU A 43 -59.81 6.59 -28.39
N GLY A 44 -58.90 5.62 -28.38
CA GLY A 44 -57.46 5.79 -28.66
C GLY A 44 -57.00 4.79 -29.72
N VAL A 45 -57.27 5.14 -30.97
CA VAL A 45 -57.05 4.37 -32.21
C VAL A 45 -55.69 3.65 -32.31
N GLY A 46 -55.75 2.37 -32.70
CA GLY A 46 -54.94 1.87 -33.83
C GLY A 46 -53.75 0.96 -33.52
N GLY A 47 -53.51 0.03 -34.44
CA GLY A 47 -52.23 -0.64 -34.62
C GLY A 47 -52.16 -2.06 -34.08
N SER A 48 -52.27 -3.02 -35.00
CA SER A 48 -51.57 -4.30 -34.88
C SER A 48 -50.10 -4.02 -34.50
N GLY A 49 -49.67 -4.51 -33.34
CA GLY A 49 -48.29 -4.37 -32.87
C GLY A 49 -47.33 -5.15 -33.74
N THR A 50 -46.87 -4.55 -34.84
CA THR A 50 -45.79 -5.04 -35.69
C THR A 50 -44.57 -5.31 -34.81
N PHE A 51 -44.15 -6.58 -34.72
CA PHE A 51 -42.88 -6.90 -34.07
C PHE A 51 -41.76 -6.21 -34.85
N ALA A 52 -41.18 -5.18 -34.22
CA ALA A 52 -40.05 -4.46 -34.79
C ALA A 52 -38.85 -5.42 -34.88
N LEU A 53 -38.44 -5.76 -36.11
CA LEU A 53 -37.20 -6.50 -36.40
C LEU A 53 -35.95 -5.62 -36.21
N TRP A 54 -36.00 -4.69 -35.25
CA TRP A 54 -34.97 -3.72 -34.86
C TRP A 54 -34.43 -4.05 -33.46
N GLY A 55 -34.48 -5.33 -33.09
CA GLY A 55 -33.70 -5.86 -31.99
C GLY A 55 -32.27 -6.05 -32.43
N ASP A 56 -31.50 -4.95 -32.52
CA ASP A 56 -30.05 -5.05 -32.48
C ASP A 56 -29.71 -5.80 -31.19
N ALA A 57 -29.21 -7.04 -31.33
CA ALA A 57 -28.68 -7.77 -30.19
C ALA A 57 -27.56 -6.89 -29.60
N PRO A 58 -27.65 -6.46 -28.32
CA PRO A 58 -26.69 -5.51 -27.77
C PRO A 58 -25.31 -6.14 -27.87
N GLY A 59 -24.48 -5.61 -28.78
CA GLY A 59 -23.14 -6.11 -29.01
C GLY A 59 -22.38 -6.11 -27.70
N ALA A 60 -21.87 -7.28 -27.30
CA ALA A 60 -21.16 -7.42 -26.04
C ALA A 60 -19.89 -6.57 -26.07
N VAL A 61 -19.97 -5.35 -25.53
CA VAL A 61 -18.81 -4.48 -25.37
C VAL A 61 -17.89 -5.16 -24.38
N ALA A 62 -16.69 -5.53 -24.84
CA ALA A 62 -15.66 -6.08 -23.99
C ALA A 62 -15.19 -4.99 -23.01
N ALA A 63 -15.81 -4.94 -21.83
CA ALA A 63 -15.40 -4.07 -20.74
C ALA A 63 -14.00 -4.47 -20.29
N GLY A 64 -13.00 -3.67 -20.65
CA GLY A 64 -11.61 -3.90 -20.28
C GLY A 64 -11.39 -3.86 -18.77
N THR A 65 -10.41 -4.62 -18.28
CA THR A 65 -10.07 -4.64 -16.85
C THR A 65 -9.20 -3.43 -16.49
N ILE A 66 -9.71 -2.57 -15.60
CA ILE A 66 -8.91 -1.53 -14.94
C ILE A 66 -8.17 -2.16 -13.75
N ARG A 67 -6.89 -1.80 -13.55
CA ARG A 67 -6.07 -2.24 -12.41
C ARG A 67 -5.60 -1.04 -11.60
N THR A 68 -5.37 -1.24 -10.30
CA THR A 68 -4.66 -0.26 -9.47
C THR A 68 -3.19 -0.21 -9.86
N GLY A 69 -2.58 0.97 -9.73
CA GLY A 69 -1.14 1.14 -9.84
C GLY A 69 -0.39 0.63 -8.59
N ASP A 70 0.93 0.80 -8.62
CA ASP A 70 1.89 0.24 -7.68
C ASP A 70 2.90 1.30 -7.23
N LEU A 71 3.33 1.24 -5.98
CA LEU A 71 4.31 2.13 -5.33
C LEU A 71 5.19 1.30 -4.42
N ASP A 72 6.47 1.19 -4.75
CA ASP A 72 7.44 0.39 -3.99
C ASP A 72 8.71 1.20 -3.66
N VAL A 73 9.31 0.89 -2.52
CA VAL A 73 10.59 1.46 -2.09
C VAL A 73 11.40 0.43 -1.31
N SER A 74 12.66 0.31 -1.69
CA SER A 74 13.60 -0.65 -1.09
C SER A 74 14.96 -0.01 -0.84
N LEU A 75 15.65 -0.47 0.21
CA LEU A 75 17.07 -0.18 0.39
C LEU A 75 17.89 -1.20 -0.41
N VAL A 76 18.91 -0.72 -1.12
CA VAL A 76 19.76 -1.54 -2.00
C VAL A 76 21.13 -1.73 -1.39
N GLY A 77 21.46 -2.98 -1.07
CA GLY A 77 22.71 -3.35 -0.42
C GLY A 77 22.81 -2.89 1.04
N THR A 78 23.96 -3.15 1.66
CA THR A 78 24.28 -2.73 3.03
C THR A 78 24.97 -1.36 3.05
N PRO A 79 24.86 -0.58 4.14
CA PRO A 79 25.56 0.70 4.24
C PRO A 79 27.07 0.50 4.21
N VAL A 80 27.77 1.23 3.33
CA VAL A 80 29.23 1.24 3.27
C VAL A 80 29.73 2.41 4.12
N TRP A 81 30.49 2.11 5.16
CA TRP A 81 31.16 3.09 6.03
C TRP A 81 32.60 3.27 5.59
N SER A 82 33.03 4.53 5.42
CA SER A 82 34.42 4.87 5.10
C SER A 82 34.93 5.94 6.04
N LEU A 83 36.10 5.72 6.64
CA LEU A 83 36.88 6.76 7.31
C LEU A 83 37.42 7.74 6.25
N THR A 84 37.16 9.03 6.44
CA THR A 84 37.52 10.13 5.52
C THR A 84 38.36 11.22 6.20
N ALA A 85 38.87 10.96 7.40
CA ALA A 85 39.73 11.85 8.18
C ALA A 85 41.05 12.15 7.45
N THR A 86 41.33 13.41 7.15
CA THR A 86 42.46 13.82 6.30
C THR A 86 43.84 13.70 6.94
N ASP A 87 43.91 13.54 8.26
CA ASP A 87 45.13 13.30 9.03
C ASP A 87 45.57 11.82 9.02
N VAL A 88 44.70 10.91 8.58
CA VAL A 88 44.96 9.46 8.56
C VAL A 88 45.49 9.04 7.19
N ALA A 89 46.70 8.49 7.16
CA ALA A 89 47.28 7.93 5.95
C ALA A 89 46.42 6.77 5.40
N GLY A 90 46.13 6.79 4.10
CA GLY A 90 45.35 5.74 3.44
C GLY A 90 43.83 5.96 3.42
N THR A 91 43.33 7.12 3.85
CA THR A 91 41.91 7.49 3.63
C THR A 91 41.65 7.97 2.19
N PRO A 92 40.44 7.77 1.62
CA PRO A 92 39.30 7.08 2.23
C PRO A 92 39.50 5.57 2.31
N THR A 93 39.15 4.97 3.46
CA THR A 93 39.21 3.51 3.66
C THR A 93 37.91 2.99 4.27
N THR A 94 37.46 1.81 3.82
CA THR A 94 36.25 1.16 4.34
C THR A 94 36.49 0.59 5.73
N ILE A 95 35.50 0.73 6.62
CA ILE A 95 35.55 0.27 8.01
C ILE A 95 34.31 -0.54 8.38
N ASP A 96 34.42 -1.33 9.45
CA ASP A 96 33.27 -1.93 10.14
C ASP A 96 32.93 -1.09 11.39
N PRO A 97 31.77 -0.42 11.44
CA PRO A 97 31.40 0.44 12.57
C PRO A 97 31.15 -0.34 13.87
N SER A 98 31.03 -1.68 13.84
CA SER A 98 30.87 -2.50 15.03
C SER A 98 32.20 -2.76 15.78
N THR A 99 33.33 -2.57 15.10
CA THR A 99 34.68 -2.80 15.64
C THR A 99 35.59 -1.57 15.61
N PHE A 100 35.26 -0.56 14.79
CA PHE A 100 36.06 0.66 14.67
C PHE A 100 35.99 1.54 15.93
N LEU A 101 37.15 2.02 16.39
CA LEU A 101 37.27 2.95 17.51
C LEU A 101 37.60 4.35 16.99
N VAL A 102 36.72 5.31 17.30
CA VAL A 102 36.84 6.71 16.85
C VAL A 102 37.82 7.52 17.70
N ARG A 103 38.51 8.47 17.07
CA ARG A 103 39.37 9.48 17.69
C ARG A 103 38.76 10.89 17.55
N PRO A 104 39.13 11.87 18.39
CA PRO A 104 38.75 13.26 18.20
C PRO A 104 39.17 13.77 16.81
N GLY A 105 38.27 14.46 16.12
CA GLY A 105 38.50 14.98 14.76
C GLY A 105 38.27 14.00 13.61
N ASP A 106 38.03 12.71 13.86
CA ASP A 106 37.73 11.75 12.79
C ASP A 106 36.44 12.14 12.04
N SER A 107 36.45 11.95 10.72
CA SER A 107 35.29 12.09 9.85
C SER A 107 35.02 10.81 9.06
N PHE A 108 33.74 10.59 8.75
CA PHE A 108 33.25 9.39 8.08
C PHE A 108 32.24 9.75 7.00
N THR A 109 32.24 8.96 5.93
CA THR A 109 31.17 8.94 4.92
C THR A 109 30.47 7.59 4.98
N ILE A 110 29.14 7.62 5.11
CA ILE A 110 28.27 6.45 5.01
C ILE A 110 27.50 6.55 3.70
N THR A 111 27.48 5.49 2.90
CA THR A 111 26.72 5.44 1.64
C THR A 111 25.72 4.30 1.66
N GLN A 112 24.45 4.59 1.36
CA GLN A 112 23.37 3.61 1.25
C GLN A 112 22.58 3.84 -0.05
N GLY A 113 22.37 2.78 -0.83
CA GLY A 113 21.50 2.81 -2.00
C GLY A 113 20.03 2.67 -1.62
N ALA A 114 19.14 3.27 -2.39
CA ALA A 114 17.69 3.03 -2.31
C ALA A 114 17.09 3.07 -3.72
N THR A 115 16.07 2.25 -3.97
CA THR A 115 15.34 2.23 -5.23
C THR A 115 13.87 2.49 -4.97
N ALA A 116 13.27 3.28 -5.85
CA ALA A 116 11.86 3.63 -5.86
C ALA A 116 11.22 3.22 -7.19
N LEU A 117 10.01 2.66 -7.14
CA LEU A 117 9.22 2.29 -8.31
C LEU A 117 7.82 2.92 -8.20
N ILE A 118 7.36 3.52 -9.31
CA ILE A 118 5.98 3.98 -9.49
C ILE A 118 5.42 3.38 -10.77
N ARG A 119 4.33 2.61 -10.70
CA ARG A 119 3.63 2.09 -11.89
C ARG A 119 2.18 2.52 -11.93
N GLY A 120 1.80 3.27 -12.96
CA GLY A 120 0.45 3.71 -13.26
C GLY A 120 0.44 5.09 -13.91
N ASP A 121 -0.32 5.27 -14.99
CA ASP A 121 -0.32 6.50 -15.81
C ASP A 121 -0.92 7.74 -15.13
N ASN A 122 -1.55 7.57 -13.97
CA ASN A 122 -2.13 8.64 -13.15
C ASN A 122 -1.68 8.51 -11.67
N LEU A 123 -0.41 8.15 -11.46
CA LEU A 123 0.23 8.14 -10.15
C LEU A 123 1.42 9.11 -10.14
N ASN A 124 1.38 10.07 -9.23
CA ASN A 124 2.54 10.88 -8.84
C ASN A 124 2.88 10.56 -7.39
N ALA A 125 4.17 10.45 -7.05
CA ALA A 125 4.58 10.34 -5.65
C ALA A 125 5.75 11.27 -5.31
N THR A 126 5.65 11.85 -4.11
CA THR A 126 6.73 12.63 -3.48
C THR A 126 7.58 11.69 -2.62
N PHE A 127 8.89 11.91 -2.63
CA PHE A 127 9.84 11.17 -1.80
C PHE A 127 10.25 12.02 -0.62
N ALA A 128 10.32 11.42 0.57
CA ALA A 128 11.05 11.98 1.69
C ALA A 128 12.11 11.00 2.18
N VAL A 129 13.30 11.52 2.48
CA VAL A 129 14.37 10.80 3.17
C VAL A 129 14.52 11.40 4.55
N THR A 130 14.71 10.56 5.58
CA THR A 130 14.89 11.02 6.96
C THR A 130 15.62 9.98 7.82
N PHE A 131 16.13 10.43 8.98
CA PHE A 131 16.82 9.63 9.98
C PHE A 131 16.14 9.82 11.35
N PRO A 132 15.04 9.12 11.67
CA PRO A 132 14.43 9.13 13.00
C PRO A 132 15.33 8.47 14.05
N GLY A 133 15.31 8.99 15.28
CA GLY A 133 16.00 8.38 16.43
C GLY A 133 17.50 8.63 16.50
N VAL A 134 18.00 9.66 15.81
CA VAL A 134 19.41 10.09 15.89
C VAL A 134 19.78 10.44 17.34
N SER A 135 20.93 9.95 17.77
CA SER A 135 21.64 10.38 18.98
C SER A 135 23.12 10.51 18.67
N LEU A 136 23.65 11.73 18.75
CA LEU A 136 25.06 12.04 18.52
C LEU A 136 25.76 12.40 19.83
N PRO A 137 27.04 12.00 20.02
CA PRO A 137 27.88 12.52 21.09
C PRO A 137 27.98 14.05 21.08
N ALA A 138 28.31 14.64 22.24
CA ALA A 138 28.44 16.08 22.37
C ALA A 138 29.45 16.66 21.35
N GLY A 139 29.01 17.63 20.56
CA GLY A 139 29.80 18.29 19.52
C GLY A 139 29.99 17.49 18.22
N ALA A 140 29.58 16.22 18.16
CA ALA A 140 29.53 15.48 16.90
C ALA A 140 28.41 16.01 16.00
N THR A 141 28.66 16.04 14.70
CA THR A 141 27.72 16.56 13.70
C THR A 141 27.53 15.54 12.59
N ALA A 142 26.32 15.45 12.05
CA ALA A 142 26.07 14.66 10.87
C ALA A 142 25.06 15.32 9.94
N SER A 143 25.29 15.19 8.65
CA SER A 143 24.43 15.68 7.56
C SER A 143 24.39 14.64 6.46
N TYR A 144 23.38 14.70 5.61
CA TYR A 144 23.26 13.81 4.47
C TYR A 144 22.82 14.55 3.22
N THR A 145 23.18 13.96 2.09
CA THR A 145 22.80 14.41 0.75
C THR A 145 22.16 13.25 0.01
N VAL A 146 21.03 13.49 -0.64
CA VAL A 146 20.37 12.53 -1.51
C VAL A 146 20.76 12.82 -2.95
N LEU A 147 21.20 11.79 -3.66
CA LEU A 147 21.78 11.85 -5.00
C LEU A 147 21.00 10.94 -5.96
N ASP A 148 20.84 11.37 -7.21
CA ASP A 148 20.33 10.55 -8.33
C ASP A 148 21.35 10.65 -9.48
N GLY A 149 21.96 9.52 -9.86
CA GLY A 149 23.07 9.49 -10.83
C GLY A 149 24.30 10.34 -10.46
N GLY A 150 24.43 10.77 -9.20
CA GLY A 150 25.44 11.73 -8.74
C GLY A 150 24.98 13.20 -8.70
N THR A 151 23.78 13.51 -9.20
CA THR A 151 23.15 14.83 -9.07
C THR A 151 22.53 14.99 -7.69
N THR A 152 22.85 16.06 -6.97
CA THR A 152 22.22 16.38 -5.68
C THR A 152 20.76 16.75 -5.86
N LEU A 153 19.87 16.02 -5.20
CA LEU A 153 18.43 16.31 -5.13
C LEU A 153 18.06 17.11 -3.87
N GLY A 154 18.88 17.02 -2.81
CA GLY A 154 18.72 17.80 -1.58
C GLY A 154 19.67 17.34 -0.48
N SER A 155 19.87 18.19 0.53
CA SER A 155 20.74 17.92 1.68
C SER A 155 20.11 18.47 2.96
N ALA A 156 20.34 17.80 4.09
CA ALA A 156 19.92 18.26 5.42
C ALA A 156 20.85 17.75 6.53
N ALA A 157 20.72 18.31 7.74
CA ALA A 157 21.23 17.67 8.94
C ALA A 157 20.45 16.36 9.21
N VAL A 158 21.10 15.34 9.79
CA VAL A 158 20.37 14.13 10.22
C VAL A 158 19.28 14.49 11.24
N GLY A 159 18.15 13.79 11.18
CA GLY A 159 16.94 14.14 11.96
C GLY A 159 16.03 15.19 11.31
N SER A 160 16.49 15.92 10.29
CA SER A 160 15.62 16.73 9.42
C SER A 160 15.31 15.99 8.11
N PRO A 161 14.07 16.06 7.58
CA PRO A 161 13.73 15.40 6.32
C PRO A 161 14.21 16.18 5.09
N VAL A 162 14.57 15.46 4.03
CA VAL A 162 14.73 16.00 2.67
C VAL A 162 13.56 15.53 1.83
N THR A 163 12.75 16.48 1.35
CA THR A 163 11.67 16.23 0.39
C THR A 163 12.19 16.46 -1.03
N ILE A 164 11.88 15.54 -1.94
CA ILE A 164 12.34 15.56 -3.34
C ILE A 164 11.14 15.82 -4.26
N ALA A 165 11.37 16.51 -5.37
CA ALA A 165 10.37 16.75 -6.40
C ALA A 165 9.64 15.44 -6.83
N PRO A 166 8.31 15.51 -7.09
CA PRO A 166 7.54 14.33 -7.45
C PRO A 166 8.10 13.56 -8.64
N LEU A 167 7.91 12.24 -8.63
CA LEU A 167 8.10 11.40 -9.81
C LEU A 167 6.73 11.06 -10.40
N VAL A 168 6.60 11.28 -11.71
CA VAL A 168 5.40 10.93 -12.49
C VAL A 168 5.52 9.47 -12.93
N GLY A 169 4.47 8.69 -12.69
CA GLY A 169 4.38 7.29 -13.03
C GLY A 169 4.04 7.01 -14.49
N SER A 170 4.16 5.75 -14.88
CA SER A 170 3.65 5.22 -16.16
C SER A 170 3.26 3.76 -15.99
N ASN A 171 2.44 3.20 -16.88
CA ASN A 171 2.02 1.80 -16.82
C ASN A 171 3.18 0.80 -17.03
N ALA A 172 4.27 1.22 -17.69
CA ALA A 172 5.50 0.43 -17.75
C ALA A 172 6.17 0.31 -16.35
N GLY A 173 6.07 1.38 -15.57
CA GLY A 173 6.81 1.60 -14.34
C GLY A 173 7.94 2.59 -14.57
N VAL A 174 8.13 3.51 -13.63
CA VAL A 174 9.25 4.45 -13.61
C VAL A 174 10.05 4.20 -12.34
N THR A 175 11.34 3.92 -12.51
CA THR A 175 12.26 3.60 -11.42
C THR A 175 13.23 4.76 -11.21
N ARG A 176 13.42 5.18 -9.96
CA ARG A 176 14.46 6.13 -9.55
C ARG A 176 15.43 5.45 -8.58
N ASN A 177 16.73 5.56 -8.87
CA ASN A 177 17.80 4.97 -8.06
C ASN A 177 18.50 6.09 -7.29
N LEU A 178 18.31 6.08 -5.97
CA LEU A 178 18.85 7.07 -5.05
C LEU A 178 20.10 6.56 -4.36
N THR A 179 21.03 7.46 -4.08
CA THR A 179 22.14 7.23 -3.16
C THR A 179 22.04 8.25 -2.03
N VAL A 180 21.89 7.77 -0.80
CA VAL A 180 21.98 8.60 0.40
C VAL A 180 23.42 8.57 0.88
N ARG A 181 24.07 9.73 0.90
CA ARG A 181 25.44 9.91 1.39
C ARG A 181 25.41 10.75 2.65
N THR A 182 25.73 10.14 3.78
CA THR A 182 25.79 10.79 5.10
C THR A 182 27.24 11.08 5.46
N THR A 183 27.54 12.31 5.86
CA THR A 183 28.82 12.71 6.46
C THR A 183 28.63 12.81 7.96
N LEU A 184 29.53 12.20 8.72
CA LEU A 184 29.59 12.26 10.19
C LEU A 184 30.97 12.78 10.59
N THR A 185 31.02 13.81 11.44
CA THR A 185 32.27 14.43 11.90
C THR A 185 32.27 14.53 13.41
N PHE A 186 33.32 14.03 14.04
CA PHE A 186 33.58 14.20 15.47
C PHE A 186 34.42 15.46 15.71
N PRO A 187 34.15 16.21 16.79
CA PRO A 187 34.93 17.40 17.10
C PRO A 187 36.32 17.02 17.62
N THR A 188 37.29 17.89 17.41
CA THR A 188 38.65 17.78 17.97
C THR A 188 38.72 18.10 19.47
N SER A 189 37.63 18.61 20.05
CA SER A 189 37.54 19.01 21.46
C SER A 189 37.04 17.93 22.42
N ILE A 190 36.71 16.73 21.91
CA ILE A 190 36.53 15.55 22.78
C ILE A 190 37.91 15.22 23.38
N ALA A 191 37.99 15.15 24.71
CA ALA A 191 39.21 14.76 25.39
C ALA A 191 39.62 13.34 25.01
N ASP A 192 40.92 13.12 24.77
CA ASP A 192 41.48 11.79 24.53
C ASP A 192 41.07 10.83 25.64
N GLN A 193 40.53 9.67 25.26
CA GLN A 193 40.16 8.61 26.21
C GLN A 193 41.40 7.85 26.68
N VAL A 194 42.22 8.50 27.51
CA VAL A 194 43.33 7.85 28.22
C VAL A 194 42.74 6.82 29.19
N ARG A 195 42.97 5.54 28.91
CA ARG A 195 42.46 4.43 29.70
C ARG A 195 43.19 4.32 31.04
N THR A 196 42.64 4.93 32.09
CA THR A 196 43.09 4.70 33.47
C THR A 196 42.69 3.28 33.92
N PRO A 197 43.61 2.47 34.49
CA PRO A 197 43.27 1.17 35.07
C PRO A 197 42.14 1.30 36.10
N GLY A 198 41.12 0.44 36.00
CA GLY A 198 39.94 0.47 36.86
C GLY A 198 38.77 1.34 36.36
N ASN A 199 38.95 2.13 35.29
CA ASN A 199 37.85 2.86 34.67
C ASN A 199 37.67 2.42 33.20
N ALA A 200 36.51 1.85 32.87
CA ALA A 200 36.17 1.58 31.48
C ALA A 200 35.81 2.91 30.82
N ALA A 201 36.67 3.38 29.90
CA ALA A 201 36.36 4.57 29.13
C ALA A 201 35.08 4.31 28.32
N ALA A 202 34.03 5.07 28.61
CA ALA A 202 32.76 4.96 27.91
C ALA A 202 32.95 5.51 26.49
N GLY A 203 33.16 4.62 25.53
CA GLY A 203 33.26 4.98 24.12
C GLY A 203 32.01 5.77 23.69
N ALA A 204 32.23 6.88 23.00
CA ALA A 204 31.16 7.77 22.56
C ALA A 204 30.33 7.10 21.46
N ALA A 205 29.23 6.45 21.85
CA ALA A 205 28.35 5.76 20.92
C ALA A 205 27.61 6.75 20.01
N VAL A 206 27.74 6.57 18.69
CA VAL A 206 26.89 7.24 17.69
C VAL A 206 25.73 6.33 17.34
N ASN A 207 24.54 6.91 17.30
CA ASN A 207 23.37 6.32 16.66
C ASN A 207 22.86 7.28 15.59
N LEU A 208 23.01 6.94 14.31
CA LEU A 208 22.46 7.73 13.21
C LEU A 208 20.94 7.50 13.01
N GLY A 209 20.30 6.67 13.83
CA GLY A 209 18.93 6.24 13.63
C GLY A 209 18.81 5.24 12.48
N ALA A 210 17.57 4.89 12.13
CA ALA A 210 17.30 4.13 10.91
C ALA A 210 17.16 5.08 9.72
N LEU A 211 17.80 4.77 8.58
CA LEU A 211 17.47 5.45 7.33
C LEU A 211 16.04 5.06 6.93
N THR A 212 15.15 6.05 6.84
CA THR A 212 13.78 5.87 6.36
C THR A 212 13.61 6.62 5.04
N VAL A 213 13.14 5.92 4.01
CA VAL A 213 12.70 6.51 2.75
C VAL A 213 11.21 6.26 2.63
N THR A 214 10.41 7.31 2.39
CA THR A 214 8.96 7.19 2.21
C THR A 214 8.55 7.68 0.83
N LEU A 215 7.56 7.00 0.26
CA LEU A 215 6.80 7.44 -0.91
C LEU A 215 5.41 7.81 -0.44
N GLN A 216 4.93 8.98 -0.84
CA GLN A 216 3.54 9.38 -0.63
C GLN A 216 2.91 9.72 -1.97
N GLN A 217 1.81 9.01 -2.31
CA GLN A 217 1.00 9.40 -3.45
C GLN A 217 0.48 10.84 -3.25
N VAL A 218 0.70 11.66 -4.26
CA VAL A 218 0.13 13.01 -4.35
C VAL A 218 -1.15 12.93 -5.20
N ARG A 219 -2.11 13.86 -5.00
CA ARG A 219 -3.30 14.02 -5.85
C ARG A 219 -3.60 15.47 -6.27
N THR A 220 -2.77 16.43 -5.86
CA THR A 220 -2.85 17.87 -6.16
C THR A 220 -1.45 18.50 -6.06
N GLY A 221 -1.13 19.50 -6.89
CA GLY A 221 0.17 20.22 -6.88
C GLY A 221 0.93 20.11 -8.20
N GLU A 222 2.21 20.49 -8.23
CA GLU A 222 3.05 20.31 -9.43
C GLU A 222 3.12 18.83 -9.84
N GLY A 223 2.90 18.57 -11.12
CA GLY A 223 2.79 17.23 -11.70
C GLY A 223 1.35 16.76 -11.99
N PHE A 224 0.33 17.52 -11.57
CA PHE A 224 -1.08 17.33 -11.96
C PHE A 224 -1.47 18.21 -13.15
#